data_AF-A0A7J7KNU3-F1
#
_entry.id   AF-A0A7J7KNU3-F1
#
_cell.length_a   1.000
_cell.length_b   1.000
_cell.length_c   1.000
_cell.angle_alpha   90.00
_cell.angle_beta   90.00
_cell.angle_gamma   90.00
#
_symmetry.space_group_name_H-M   'P 1'
#
loop_
_entity.id
_entity.type
_entity.pdbx_description
1 polymer ?
#
loop_
_entity_poly.entity_id
_entity_poly.type
_entity_poly.pdbx_seq_one_letter_code
_entity_poly.pdbx_strand_id
1 'polypeptide(L)'
;MTYDQNILKVTHTEGFGVEFSALDALKLVNAEKDLMKVAVSEAWKSSRLEDYPQFLALIFLGGLKHPSVSAGAGLVIILGRVFYALGYYTGDPSKRRRGGFMILGKLVLFGCVISTALSLLDSVDPFSYIACYNNNTYTVTYRHHIY
;
A
#
# COMPACT_ATOMS: atom_id res chain seq x y z
N MET A 1 26.96 25.33 -21.95
CA MET A 1 26.16 24.81 -23.08
C MET A 1 24.70 25.10 -22.75
N THR A 2 24.14 26.17 -23.31
CA THR A 2 22.80 26.67 -22.98
C THR A 2 21.75 25.91 -23.80
N TYR A 3 20.70 25.42 -23.11
CA TYR A 3 19.60 24.63 -23.69
C TYR A 3 18.64 25.45 -24.57
N ASP A 4 18.86 26.75 -24.74
CA ASP A 4 17.92 27.68 -25.39
C ASP A 4 17.82 27.50 -26.91
N GLN A 5 18.87 26.99 -27.56
CA GLN A 5 18.95 26.82 -29.02
C GLN A 5 18.61 25.40 -29.51
N ASN A 6 18.25 24.47 -28.62
CA ASN A 6 18.04 23.08 -29.02
C ASN A 6 16.63 22.87 -29.57
N ILE A 7 16.53 22.62 -30.88
CA ILE A 7 15.26 22.44 -31.60
C ILE A 7 15.22 21.02 -32.16
N LEU A 8 14.29 20.20 -31.66
CA LEU A 8 14.05 18.87 -32.20
C LEU A 8 12.96 18.95 -33.27
N LYS A 9 13.33 18.74 -34.54
CA LYS A 9 12.40 18.78 -35.67
C LYS A 9 12.19 17.37 -36.21
N VAL A 10 10.97 16.86 -36.06
CA VAL A 10 10.57 15.57 -36.64
C VAL A 10 9.84 15.88 -37.94
N THR A 11 10.46 15.58 -39.08
CA THR A 11 9.87 15.81 -40.41
C THR A 11 9.50 14.48 -41.05
N HIS A 12 8.26 14.38 -41.53
CA HIS A 12 7.76 13.27 -42.33
C HIS A 12 8.15 13.46 -43.80
N THR A 13 8.31 12.35 -44.54
CA THR A 13 8.68 12.36 -45.97
C THR A 13 7.70 13.08 -46.87
N GLU A 14 6.45 13.28 -46.42
CA GLU A 14 5.40 14.00 -47.14
C GLU A 14 5.34 15.51 -46.83
N GLY A 15 6.35 16.04 -46.13
CA GLY A 15 6.50 17.48 -45.89
C GLY A 15 5.85 18.02 -44.61
N PHE A 16 5.11 17.19 -43.87
CA PHE A 16 4.60 17.55 -42.53
C PHE A 16 5.69 17.36 -41.48
N GLY A 17 5.86 18.32 -40.57
CA GLY A 17 6.82 18.18 -39.48
C GLY A 17 6.39 18.94 -38.22
N VAL A 18 6.82 18.43 -37.07
CA VAL A 18 6.59 19.06 -35.77
C VAL A 18 7.93 19.50 -35.21
N GLU A 19 8.01 20.78 -34.84
CA GLU A 19 9.17 21.38 -34.18
C GLU A 19 8.89 21.49 -32.68
N PHE A 20 9.77 20.91 -31.87
CA PHE A 20 9.74 21.06 -30.42
C PHE A 20 10.91 21.92 -30.00
N SER A 21 10.63 23.17 -29.64
CA SER A 21 11.59 24.07 -29.00
C SER A 21 11.51 23.91 -27.47
N ALA A 22 12.66 23.70 -26.81
CA ALA A 22 12.73 23.68 -25.36
C ALA A 22 12.25 25.00 -24.73
N LEU A 23 12.36 26.11 -25.48
CA LEU A 23 11.95 27.45 -25.06
C LEU A 23 10.42 27.60 -25.06
N ASP A 24 9.72 26.97 -25.99
CA ASP A 24 8.25 26.94 -26.00
C ASP A 24 7.71 26.06 -24.86
N ALA A 25 8.36 24.94 -24.57
CA ALA A 25 8.04 24.14 -23.38
C ALA A 25 8.26 24.93 -22.09
N LEU A 26 9.32 25.74 -22.00
CA LEU A 26 9.63 26.57 -20.83
C LEU A 26 8.64 27.75 -20.68
N LYS A 27 8.19 28.36 -21.78
CA LYS A 27 7.16 29.42 -21.76
C LYS A 27 5.78 28.90 -21.34
N LEU A 28 5.51 27.62 -21.56
CA LEU A 28 4.28 26.95 -21.13
C LEU A 28 4.30 26.57 -19.64
N VAL A 29 5.49 26.49 -19.01
CA VAL A 29 5.65 26.17 -17.58
C VAL A 29 5.36 27.42 -16.75
N ASN A 30 4.36 27.32 -15.89
CA ASN A 30 4.01 28.39 -14.96
C ASN A 30 4.66 28.10 -13.62
N ALA A 31 5.79 28.77 -13.33
CA ALA A 31 6.71 28.41 -12.25
C ALA A 31 6.01 28.19 -10.89
N GLU A 32 5.07 29.04 -10.50
CA GLU A 32 4.40 28.90 -9.20
C GLU A 32 3.46 27.68 -9.13
N LYS A 33 2.62 27.49 -10.16
CA LYS A 33 1.63 26.41 -10.19
C LYS A 33 2.27 25.03 -10.37
N ASP A 34 3.27 24.93 -11.23
CA ASP A 34 3.93 23.66 -11.49
C ASP A 34 4.82 23.23 -10.32
N LEU A 35 5.51 24.16 -9.65
CA LEU A 35 6.27 23.85 -8.43
C LEU A 35 5.35 23.37 -7.30
N MET A 36 4.19 24.01 -7.11
CA MET A 36 3.18 23.55 -6.15
C MET A 36 2.67 22.15 -6.49
N LYS A 37 2.39 21.87 -7.76
CA LYS A 37 1.90 20.55 -8.20
C LYS A 37 2.96 19.45 -7.99
N VAL A 38 4.22 19.76 -8.28
CA VAL A 38 5.35 18.86 -8.03
C VAL A 38 5.48 18.59 -6.53
N ALA A 39 5.53 19.62 -5.68
CA ALA A 39 5.64 19.46 -4.23
C ALA A 39 4.49 18.65 -3.62
N VAL A 40 3.25 18.85 -4.09
CA VAL A 40 2.07 18.07 -3.65
C VAL A 40 2.18 16.61 -4.10
N SER A 41 2.65 16.36 -5.32
CA SER A 41 2.84 15.00 -5.84
C SER A 41 3.94 14.24 -5.09
N GLU A 42 5.02 14.92 -4.71
CA GLU A 42 6.12 14.36 -3.93
C GLU A 42 5.67 14.01 -2.51
N ALA A 43 4.98 14.93 -1.83
CA ALA A 43 4.43 14.70 -0.49
C ALA A 43 3.41 13.54 -0.46
N TRP A 44 2.61 13.41 -1.51
CA TRP A 44 1.70 12.27 -1.63
C TRP A 44 2.47 10.96 -1.89
N LYS A 45 3.49 10.99 -2.75
CA LYS A 45 4.34 9.84 -3.07
C LYS A 45 5.08 9.32 -1.83
N SER A 46 5.64 10.20 -0.99
CA SER A 46 6.30 9.78 0.25
C SER A 46 5.31 9.16 1.24
N SER A 47 4.15 9.79 1.45
CA SER A 47 3.11 9.28 2.36
C SER A 47 2.59 7.88 1.98
N ARG A 48 2.67 7.55 0.68
CA ARG A 48 2.31 6.24 0.15
C ARG A 48 3.34 5.18 0.55
N LEU A 49 4.62 5.48 0.36
CA LEU A 49 5.70 4.52 0.59
C LEU A 49 5.81 4.14 2.07
N GLU A 50 5.49 5.06 2.97
CA GLU A 50 5.54 4.82 4.43
C GLU A 50 4.42 3.89 4.91
N ASP A 51 3.21 4.02 4.38
CA ASP A 51 2.04 3.28 4.85
C ASP A 51 1.82 1.91 4.16
N TYR A 52 2.35 1.72 2.94
CA TYR A 52 2.18 0.49 2.17
C TYR A 52 2.70 -0.79 2.84
N PRO A 53 3.93 -0.84 3.39
CA PRO A 53 4.44 -2.07 4.01
C PRO A 53 3.60 -2.46 5.23
N GLN A 54 3.12 -1.50 6.02
CA GLN A 54 2.24 -1.77 7.15
C GLN A 54 0.89 -2.33 6.70
N PHE A 55 0.28 -1.75 5.67
CA PHE A 55 -0.98 -2.24 5.11
C PHE A 55 -0.86 -3.67 4.57
N LEU A 56 0.20 -3.94 3.79
CA LEU A 56 0.48 -5.27 3.23
C LEU A 56 0.74 -6.31 4.33
N ALA A 57 1.53 -5.96 5.35
CA ALA A 57 1.78 -6.86 6.46
C ALA A 57 0.50 -7.21 7.22
N LEU A 58 -0.35 -6.22 7.50
CA LEU A 58 -1.61 -6.43 8.22
C LEU A 58 -2.59 -7.31 7.42
N ILE A 59 -2.76 -7.08 6.11
CA ILE A 59 -3.70 -7.86 5.29
C ILE A 59 -3.21 -9.30 5.09
N PHE A 60 -1.90 -9.48 4.97
CA PHE A 60 -1.27 -10.79 4.85
C PHE A 60 -1.44 -11.58 6.15
N LEU A 61 -1.02 -11.02 7.30
CA LEU A 61 -1.10 -11.69 8.59
C LEU A 61 -2.55 -11.91 9.05
N GLY A 62 -3.42 -10.90 8.91
CA GLY A 62 -4.84 -11.03 9.26
C GLY A 62 -5.63 -11.93 8.31
N GLY A 63 -5.19 -12.07 7.06
CA GLY A 63 -5.81 -12.91 6.04
C GLY A 63 -5.55 -14.40 6.20
N LEU A 64 -4.54 -14.80 7.00
CA LEU A 64 -4.20 -16.21 7.21
C LEU A 64 -5.37 -17.03 7.77
N LYS A 65 -6.13 -16.45 8.72
CA LYS A 65 -7.26 -17.12 9.37
C LYS A 65 -8.62 -16.62 8.87
N HIS A 66 -8.73 -15.33 8.54
CA HIS A 66 -10.00 -14.69 8.16
C HIS A 66 -9.88 -13.96 6.80
N PRO A 67 -9.82 -14.70 5.67
CA PRO A 67 -9.56 -14.12 4.36
C PRO A 67 -10.68 -13.17 3.89
N SER A 68 -11.95 -13.47 4.18
CA SER A 68 -13.10 -12.65 3.78
C SER A 68 -13.15 -11.30 4.51
N VAL A 69 -12.91 -11.30 5.82
CA VAL A 69 -12.90 -10.08 6.64
C VAL A 69 -11.71 -9.20 6.29
N SER A 70 -10.53 -9.81 6.09
CA SER A 70 -9.31 -9.11 5.66
C SER A 70 -9.49 -8.43 4.29
N ALA A 71 -10.12 -9.12 3.33
CA ALA A 71 -10.43 -8.54 2.02
C ALA A 71 -11.39 -7.34 2.11
N GLY A 72 -12.46 -7.47 2.90
CA GLY A 72 -13.42 -6.37 3.11
C GLY A 72 -12.78 -5.14 3.77
N ALA A 73 -12.00 -5.36 4.83
CA ALA A 73 -11.28 -4.29 5.52
C ALA A 73 -10.22 -3.63 4.62
N GLY A 74 -9.54 -4.41 3.78
CA GLY A 74 -8.61 -3.91 2.78
C GLY A 74 -9.28 -2.99 1.75
N LEU A 75 -10.48 -3.36 1.28
CA LEU A 75 -11.26 -2.58 0.33
C LEU A 75 -11.66 -1.21 0.92
N VAL A 76 -12.08 -1.18 2.19
CA VAL A 76 -12.39 0.06 2.92
C VAL A 76 -11.17 0.98 3.01
N ILE A 77 -9.98 0.43 3.28
CA ILE A 77 -8.73 1.22 3.34
C ILE A 77 -8.35 1.77 1.95
N ILE A 78 -8.47 0.96 0.90
CA ILE A 78 -8.17 1.37 -0.48
C ILE A 78 -9.09 2.51 -0.90
N LEU A 79 -10.40 2.42 -0.61
CA LEU A 79 -11.34 3.51 -0.87
C LEU A 79 -10.94 4.78 -0.09
N GLY A 80 -10.56 4.65 1.19
CA GLY A 80 -10.04 5.76 1.99
C GLY A 80 -8.85 6.47 1.36
N ARG A 81 -7.93 5.70 0.76
CA ARG A 81 -6.77 6.22 0.02
C ARG A 81 -7.16 6.93 -1.26
N VAL A 82 -8.18 6.47 -1.98
CA VAL A 82 -8.70 7.14 -3.19
C VAL A 82 -9.27 8.51 -2.81
N PHE A 83 -10.11 8.58 -1.78
CA PHE A 83 -10.65 9.86 -1.30
C PHE A 83 -9.57 10.78 -0.73
N TYR A 84 -8.54 10.23 -0.07
CA TYR A 84 -7.38 10.98 0.38
C TYR A 84 -6.60 11.58 -0.80
N ALA A 85 -6.35 10.81 -1.86
CA ALA A 85 -5.68 11.28 -3.08
C ALA A 85 -6.49 12.39 -3.79
N LEU A 86 -7.81 12.25 -3.90
CA LEU A 86 -8.68 13.29 -4.44
C LEU A 86 -8.62 14.59 -3.62
N GLY A 87 -8.49 14.48 -2.30
CA GLY A 87 -8.26 15.63 -1.41
C GLY A 87 -6.94 16.36 -1.71
N TYR A 88 -5.88 15.64 -2.11
CA TYR A 88 -4.59 16.24 -2.48
C TYR A 88 -4.67 17.07 -3.77
N TYR A 89 -5.42 16.62 -4.77
CA TYR A 89 -5.63 17.39 -6.02
C TYR A 89 -6.42 18.69 -5.82
N THR A 90 -7.19 18.80 -4.73
CA THR A 90 -8.06 19.96 -4.49
C THR A 90 -7.33 21.11 -3.76
N GLY A 91 -6.12 20.89 -3.22
CA GLY A 91 -5.32 21.92 -2.54
C GLY A 91 -5.81 22.39 -1.17
N ASP A 92 -7.04 22.04 -0.77
CA ASP A 92 -7.68 22.49 0.46
C ASP A 92 -7.44 21.50 1.63
N PRO A 93 -6.75 21.90 2.72
CA PRO A 93 -6.38 21.00 3.82
C PRO A 93 -7.60 20.40 4.54
N SER A 94 -8.75 21.08 4.52
CA SER A 94 -9.99 20.60 5.18
C SER A 94 -10.59 19.37 4.49
N LYS A 95 -10.36 19.19 3.18
CA LYS A 95 -10.88 18.06 2.41
C LYS A 95 -10.09 16.77 2.63
N ARG A 96 -8.91 16.83 3.24
CA ARG A 96 -8.08 15.66 3.59
C ARG A 96 -8.74 14.76 4.65
N ARG A 97 -9.56 15.34 5.53
CA ARG A 97 -10.27 14.60 6.59
C ARG A 97 -11.31 13.60 6.07
N ARG A 98 -11.77 13.74 4.82
CA ARG A 98 -12.72 12.80 4.20
C ARG A 98 -12.15 11.41 3.99
N GLY A 99 -10.82 11.24 3.91
CA GLY A 99 -10.18 9.92 3.85
C GLY A 99 -10.04 9.23 5.21
N GLY A 100 -10.39 9.88 6.32
CA GLY A 100 -10.15 9.39 7.68
C GLY A 100 -10.88 8.09 8.05
N PHE A 101 -11.91 7.68 7.29
CA PHE A 101 -12.60 6.41 7.52
C PHE A 101 -11.70 5.17 7.35
N MET A 102 -10.53 5.32 6.71
CA MET A 102 -9.51 4.26 6.66
C MET A 102 -9.03 3.80 8.05
N ILE A 103 -9.19 4.63 9.10
CA ILE A 103 -8.89 4.25 10.49
C ILE A 103 -9.71 3.04 10.92
N LEU A 104 -10.99 2.97 10.52
CA LEU A 104 -11.89 1.88 10.90
C LEU A 104 -11.44 0.57 10.27
N GLY A 105 -11.05 0.61 8.99
CA GLY A 105 -10.46 -0.54 8.32
C GLY A 105 -9.17 -1.01 9.00
N LYS A 106 -8.27 -0.09 9.36
CA LYS A 106 -7.04 -0.43 10.08
C LYS A 106 -7.33 -1.11 11.43
N LEU A 107 -8.33 -0.64 12.20
CA LEU A 107 -8.74 -1.26 13.47
C LEU A 107 -9.24 -2.70 13.31
N VAL A 108 -10.06 -2.97 12.28
CA VAL A 108 -10.54 -4.33 11.97
C VAL A 108 -9.36 -5.25 11.64
N LEU A 109 -8.40 -4.77 10.85
CA LEU A 109 -7.19 -5.53 10.51
C LEU A 109 -6.33 -5.83 11.74
N PHE A 110 -6.15 -4.89 12.67
CA PHE A 110 -5.47 -5.17 13.94
C PHE A 110 -6.16 -6.26 14.74
N GLY A 111 -7.50 -6.26 14.81
CA GLY A 111 -8.26 -7.33 15.47
C GLY A 111 -8.05 -8.70 14.80
N CYS A 112 -8.02 -8.74 13.47
CA CYS A 112 -7.78 -9.99 12.71
C CYS A 112 -6.36 -10.54 12.96
N VAL A 113 -5.35 -9.67 13.06
CA VAL A 113 -3.98 -10.07 13.38
C VAL A 113 -3.89 -10.65 14.79
N ILE A 114 -4.54 -10.03 15.78
CA ILE A 114 -4.57 -10.53 17.15
C ILE A 114 -5.22 -11.92 17.21
N SER A 115 -6.36 -12.12 16.53
CA SER A 115 -7.02 -13.44 16.49
C SER A 115 -6.15 -14.52 15.82
N THR A 116 -5.43 -14.15 14.76
CA THR A 116 -4.50 -15.05 14.09
C THR A 116 -3.32 -15.40 15.02
N ALA A 117 -2.78 -14.42 15.73
CA ALA A 117 -1.68 -14.61 16.68
C ALA A 117 -2.08 -15.53 17.85
N LEU A 118 -3.29 -15.37 18.41
CA LEU A 118 -3.79 -16.27 19.47
C LEU A 118 -3.91 -17.71 18.98
N SER A 119 -4.49 -17.93 17.79
CA SER A 119 -4.59 -19.28 17.21
C SER A 119 -3.23 -19.90 16.87
N LEU A 120 -2.23 -19.09 16.53
CA LEU A 120 -0.86 -19.59 16.36
C LEU A 120 -0.25 -19.99 17.70
N LEU A 121 -0.48 -19.23 18.77
CA LEU A 121 0.01 -19.58 20.11
C LEU A 121 -0.57 -20.93 20.57
N ASP A 122 -1.89 -21.11 20.45
CA ASP A 122 -2.57 -22.36 20.81
C ASP A 122 -2.04 -23.57 20.02
N SER A 123 -1.57 -23.36 18.78
CA SER A 123 -1.00 -24.41 17.95
C SER A 123 0.46 -24.76 18.27
N VAL A 124 1.19 -23.84 18.92
CA VAL A 124 2.63 -23.96 19.18
C VAL A 124 2.92 -24.63 20.52
N ASP A 125 1.94 -24.75 21.42
CA ASP A 125 2.09 -25.40 22.72
C ASP A 125 2.65 -26.84 22.59
N PRO A 126 3.95 -27.08 22.89
CA PRO A 126 4.57 -28.40 22.75
C PRO A 126 4.19 -29.35 23.90
N PHE A 127 3.37 -28.89 24.84
CA PHE A 127 3.21 -29.53 26.14
C PHE A 127 2.09 -30.58 26.20
N SER A 128 1.38 -30.84 25.10
CA SER A 128 0.47 -32.00 25.00
C SER A 128 1.19 -33.21 24.41
N TYR A 129 2.32 -33.61 24.99
CA TYR A 129 2.91 -34.91 24.71
C TYR A 129 2.32 -35.93 25.69
N ILE A 130 1.65 -36.96 25.18
CA ILE A 130 1.33 -38.15 25.99
C ILE A 130 2.51 -39.10 25.81
N ALA A 131 3.46 -39.06 26.73
CA ALA A 131 4.52 -40.07 26.79
C ALA A 131 3.96 -41.33 27.46
N CYS A 132 3.57 -42.31 26.65
CA CYS A 132 3.31 -43.67 27.16
C CYS A 132 4.65 -44.40 27.28
N TYR A 133 4.98 -44.85 28.49
CA TYR A 133 6.14 -45.71 28.75
C TYR A 133 5.64 -47.16 28.86
N ASN A 134 5.98 -48.01 27.89
CA ASN A 134 5.71 -49.44 27.96
C ASN A 134 7.00 -50.22 27.65
N ASN A 135 7.43 -51.03 28.61
CA ASN A 135 8.56 -51.97 28.61
C ASN A 135 9.59 -51.77 27.46
N ASN A 136 10.49 -50.78 27.66
CA ASN A 136 11.66 -50.44 26.84
C ASN A 136 11.45 -49.67 25.52
N THR A 137 10.28 -49.08 25.28
CA THR A 137 10.07 -48.25 24.08
C THR A 137 9.43 -46.90 24.40
N TYR A 138 10.03 -45.80 23.93
CA TYR A 138 9.47 -44.45 24.02
C TYR A 138 8.70 -44.13 22.73
N THR A 139 7.37 -44.13 22.79
CA THR A 139 6.52 -43.69 21.66
C THR A 139 6.03 -42.27 21.93
N VAL A 140 6.52 -41.30 21.15
CA VAL A 140 6.06 -39.91 21.17
C VAL A 140 4.97 -39.76 20.12
N THR A 141 3.71 -39.72 20.55
CA THR A 141 2.56 -39.54 19.67
C THR A 141 2.23 -38.05 19.56
N TYR A 142 2.46 -37.44 18.41
CA TYR A 142 2.02 -36.08 18.11
C TYR A 142 0.51 -36.09 17.88
N ARG A 143 -0.27 -35.48 18.77
CA ARG A 143 -1.70 -35.27 18.53
C ARG A 143 -1.85 -34.08 17.58
N HIS A 144 -1.75 -34.34 16.28
CA HIS A 144 -2.09 -33.35 15.25
C HIS A 144 -3.60 -33.09 15.32
N HIS A 145 -4.02 -32.04 16.02
CA HIS A 145 -5.37 -31.49 15.89
C HIS A 145 -5.36 -30.61 14.64
N ILE A 146 -5.86 -31.19 13.55
CA ILE A 146 -6.05 -30.54 12.26
C ILE A 146 -7.55 -30.20 12.19
N TYR A 147 -7.84 -28.90 12.31
CA TYR A 147 -9.12 -28.18 12.18
C TYR A 147 -10.21 -28.41 13.24
#